data_AF-A0A7W9CGL3-F1
#
_entry.id   AF-A0A7W9CGL3-F1
#
_cell.length_a   1.000
_cell.length_b   1.000
_cell.length_c   1.000
_cell.angle_alpha   90.00
_cell.angle_beta   90.00
_cell.angle_gamma   90.00
#
_symmetry.space_group_name_H-M   'P 1'
#
loop_
_entity.id
_entity.type
_entity.pdbx_description
1 polymer ?
#
loop_
_entity_poly.entity_id
_entity_poly.type
_entity_poly.pdbx_seq_one_letter_code
_entity_poly.pdbx_strand_id
1 'polypeptide(L)' 'MTEADRIEALLDIVDESRSENRDCSEKLVVLGYAERRGKKGYWPTQAGWNFLGDRGRAFDLG' A
#
# COMPACT_ATOMS: atom_id res chain seq x y z
N MET A 1 4.41 -4.75 11.92
CA MET A 1 3.99 -4.82 10.51
C MET A 1 5.21 -5.17 9.69
N THR A 2 5.24 -6.41 9.22
CA THR A 2 6.29 -6.95 8.36
C THR A 2 6.24 -6.29 6.97
N GLU A 3 7.20 -6.64 6.11
CA GLU A 3 7.17 -6.19 4.71
C GLU A 3 5.96 -6.74 3.96
N ALA A 4 5.65 -8.02 4.13
CA ALA A 4 4.48 -8.66 3.51
C ALA A 4 3.17 -8.01 3.96
N ASP A 5 3.04 -7.71 5.26
CA ASP A 5 1.86 -7.01 5.78
C ASP A 5 1.68 -5.62 5.15
N ARG A 6 2.77 -4.92 4.82
CA ARG A 6 2.71 -3.60 4.16
C ARG A 6 2.19 -3.72 2.74
N ILE A 7 2.63 -4.76 2.02
CA ILE A 7 2.20 -5.02 0.65
C ILE A 7 0.71 -5.33 0.64
N GLU A 8 0.25 -6.27 1.47
CA GLU A 8 -1.17 -6.61 1.55
C GLU A 8 -2.01 -5.39 1.93
N ALA A 9 -1.57 -4.61 2.92
CA ALA A 9 -2.29 -3.40 3.30
C ALA A 9 -2.33 -2.32 2.21
N LEU A 10 -1.27 -2.19 1.40
CA LEU A 10 -1.27 -1.28 0.24
C LEU A 10 -2.17 -1.80 -0.87
N LEU A 11 -2.23 -3.12 -1.10
CA LEU A 11 -3.15 -3.76 -2.03
C LEU A 11 -4.61 -3.57 -1.61
N ASP A 12 -4.90 -3.67 -0.30
CA ASP A 12 -6.24 -3.44 0.25
C ASP A 12 -6.73 -1.99 0.04
N ILE A 13 -5.82 -1.03 -0.19
CA ILE A 13 -6.16 0.38 -0.49
C ILE A 13 -6.44 0.58 -1.99
N VAL A 14 -5.70 -0.09 -2.89
CA VAL A 14 -5.73 0.20 -4.33
C VAL A 14 -6.62 -0.72 -5.15
N ASP A 15 -6.92 -1.91 -4.64
CA ASP A 15 -7.79 -2.89 -5.27
C ASP A 15 -9.23 -2.71 -4.77
N GLU A 16 -10.11 -2.24 -5.65
CA GLU A 16 -11.52 -2.01 -5.33
C GLU A 16 -12.29 -3.28 -4.95
N SER A 17 -11.76 -4.46 -5.27
CA SER A 17 -12.33 -5.75 -4.86
C SER A 17 -11.92 -6.16 -3.44
N ARG A 18 -10.94 -5.49 -2.85
CA ARG A 18 -10.44 -5.73 -1.49
C ARG A 18 -11.09 -4.77 -0.49
N SER A 19 -11.08 -5.20 0.77
CA SER A 19 -11.61 -4.40 1.88
C SER A 19 -10.47 -3.73 2.63
N GLU A 20 -10.43 -2.40 2.59
CA GLU A 20 -9.44 -1.59 3.30
C GLU A 20 -9.51 -1.84 4.83
N ASN A 21 -8.37 -2.16 5.44
CA ASN A 21 -8.24 -2.20 6.89
C ASN A 21 -7.66 -0.88 7.42
N ARG A 22 -8.51 -0.09 8.08
CA ARG A 22 -8.16 1.22 8.62
C ARG A 22 -6.93 1.24 9.53
N ASP A 23 -6.77 0.25 10.41
CA ASP A 23 -5.61 0.21 11.32
C ASP A 23 -4.30 -0.04 10.59
N CYS A 24 -4.34 -0.80 9.50
CA CYS A 24 -3.19 -1.01 8.63
C CYS A 24 -2.90 0.24 7.79
N SER A 25 -3.93 0.88 7.25
CA SER A 25 -3.79 2.12 6.49
C SER A 25 -3.20 3.26 7.32
N GLU A 26 -3.59 3.41 8.59
CA GLU A 26 -2.98 4.39 9.50
C GLU A 26 -1.49 4.10 9.74
N LYS A 27 -1.11 2.83 9.89
CA LYS A 27 0.30 2.45 10.02
C LYS A 27 1.09 2.77 8.75
N LEU A 28 0.49 2.61 7.57
CA LEU A 28 1.12 3.00 6.30
C LEU A 28 1.30 4.52 6.19
N VAL A 29 0.37 5.32 6.74
CA VAL A 29 0.54 6.77 6.84
C VAL A 29 1.72 7.14 7.72
N VAL A 30 1.84 6.52 8.90
CA VAL A 30 2.98 6.75 9.81
C VAL A 30 4.33 6.39 9.15
N LEU A 31 4.34 5.35 8.30
CA LEU A 31 5.53 4.94 7.56
C LEU A 31 5.79 5.76 6.28
N GLY A 32 4.90 6.69 5.91
CA GLY A 32 5.02 7.50 4.70
C GLY A 32 4.69 6.78 3.39
N TYR A 33 4.13 5.57 3.46
CA TYR A 33 3.71 4.80 2.27
C TYR A 33 2.29 5.13 1.81
N ALA A 34 1.46 5.69 2.69
CA ALA A 34 0.12 6.15 2.35
C ALA A 34 -0.13 7.58 2.88
N GLU A 35 -1.14 8.23 2.34
CA GLU A 35 -1.66 9.51 2.78
C GLU A 35 -3.18 9.43 2.97
N ARG A 36 -3.70 10.30 3.84
CA ARG A 36 -5.15 10.40 4.07
C ARG A 36 -5.80 11.20 2.97
N ARG A 37 -6.73 10.61 2.23
CA ARG A 37 -7.43 11.25 1.10
C ARG A 37 -8.86 11.67 1.50
N GLY A 38 -8.94 12.57 2.47
CA GLY A 38 -10.21 13.17 2.93
C GLY A 38 -11.25 12.12 3.34
N LYS A 39 -12.53 12.31 2.96
CA LYS A 39 -13.62 11.36 3.27
C LYS A 39 -13.54 10.03 2.52
N LYS A 40 -12.60 9.89 1.56
CA LYS A 40 -12.50 8.72 0.67
C LYS A 40 -11.48 7.66 1.12
N GLY A 41 -10.96 7.76 2.35
CA GLY A 41 -10.04 6.75 2.90
C GLY A 41 -8.58 7.13 2.70
N TYR A 42 -7.76 6.16 2.33
CA TYR A 42 -6.31 6.31 2.21
C TYR A 42 -5.88 6.14 0.75
N TRP A 43 -4.67 6.61 0.43
CA TRP A 43 -4.09 6.45 -0.89
C TRP A 43 -2.59 6.27 -0.81
N PRO A 44 -1.95 5.41 -1.62
CA PRO A 44 -0.50 5.29 -1.57
C PRO A 44 0.19 6.58 -2.00
N THR A 45 1.27 6.93 -1.29
CA THR A 45 2.22 7.96 -1.76
C THR A 45 3.06 7.41 -2.91
N GLN A 46 3.90 8.25 -3.51
CA GLN A 46 4.89 7.79 -4.49
C GLN A 46 5.80 6.68 -3.90
N ALA A 47 6.17 6.78 -2.63
CA ALA A 47 6.96 5.75 -1.96
C ALA A 47 6.18 4.43 -1.81
N GLY A 48 4.87 4.49 -1.52
CA GLY A 48 3.99 3.32 -1.48
C GLY A 48 3.88 2.63 -2.85
N TRP A 49 3.72 3.40 -3.91
CA TRP A 49 3.71 2.87 -5.29
C TRP A 49 5.04 2.24 -5.69
N ASN A 50 6.17 2.88 -5.35
CA ASN A 50 7.49 2.32 -5.60
C ASN A 50 7.69 1.00 -4.83
N PHE A 51 7.27 0.95 -3.57
CA PHE A 51 7.38 -0.24 -2.73
C PHE A 51 6.53 -1.41 -3.26
N LEU A 52 5.31 -1.14 -3.78
CA LEU A 52 4.52 -2.13 -4.51
C LEU A 52 5.24 -2.60 -5.80
N GLY A 53 5.80 -1.65 -6.55
CA GLY A 53 6.44 -1.89 -7.84
C GLY A 53 7.78 -2.62 -7.77
N ASP A 54 8.57 -2.42 -6.71
CA ASP A 54 9.87 -3.09 -6.51
C ASP A 54 9.71 -4.62 -6.46
N ARG A 55 8.58 -5.11 -5.94
CA ARG A 55 8.26 -6.54 -5.95
C ARG A 55 7.79 -7.03 -7.33
N GLY A 56 7.11 -6.17 -8.11
CA GLY A 56 6.67 -6.47 -9.47
C GLY A 56 7.81 -6.48 -10.51
N ARG A 57 8.91 -5.75 -10.25
CA ARG A 57 10.11 -5.78 -11.09
C ARG A 57 10.85 -7.11 -11.09
N ALA A 58 10.56 -8.01 -10.15
CA ALA A 58 11.16 -9.35 -10.12
C ALA A 58 10.67 -10.28 -11.26
N PHE A 59 9.78 -9.82 -12.15
CA PHE A 59 9.45 -10.49 -13.40
C PHE A 59 10.56 -10.24 -14.45
N ASP A 60 11.80 -10.56 -14.10
CA ASP A 60 12.93 -10.61 -15.04
C ASP A 60 12.91 -11.99 -15.70
N LEU A 61 12.31 -12.05 -16.90
CA LEU A 61 12.40 -13.22 -17.78
C LEU A 61 13.82 -13.21 -18.38
N GLY A 62 14.78 -13.70 -17.61
CA GLY A 62 16.13 -13.99 -18.11
C GLY A 62 16.11 -14.94 -19.30
#